data_AF-A0A7S3VEE9-F1
#
_entry.id   AF-A0A7S3VEE9-F1
#
_cell.length_a   1.000
_cell.length_b   1.000
_cell.length_c   1.000
_cell.angle_alpha   90.00
_cell.angle_beta   90.00
_cell.angle_gamma   90.00
#
_symmetry.space_group_name_H-M   'P 1'
#
loop_
_entity.id
_entity.type
_entity.pdbx_description
1 polymer ?
#
loop_
_entity_poly.entity_id
_entity_poly.type
_entity_poly.pdbx_seq_one_letter_code
_entity_poly.pdbx_strand_id
1 'polypeptide(L)'
;MCKTSHQAVSHRCKSLTMSSWTQGEVLQLKKHGNDYARNVWLATAPTIGSGGRPKQGDDVNVFKRFVIKVYEEKKYYSEPDGNGNGNGNAKGNGNGNGNGNGNGNANGNGNGN
;
A
#
# COMPACT_ATOMS: atom_id res chain seq x y z
N MET A 1 -11.12 18.56 -3.85
CA MET A 1 -11.83 17.25 -3.87
C MET A 1 -11.15 16.15 -3.05
N CYS A 2 -9.82 15.99 -3.09
CA CYS A 2 -9.14 14.93 -2.31
C CYS A 2 -9.32 15.05 -0.78
N LYS A 3 -9.15 16.25 -0.19
CA LYS A 3 -9.28 16.46 1.26
C LYS A 3 -10.61 15.95 1.82
N THR A 4 -11.73 16.38 1.24
CA THR A 4 -13.07 15.96 1.65
C THR A 4 -13.29 14.46 1.48
N SER A 5 -12.68 13.86 0.45
CA SER A 5 -12.79 12.41 0.20
C SER A 5 -12.03 11.58 1.24
N HIS A 6 -10.84 12.04 1.66
CA HIS A 6 -10.10 11.44 2.77
C HIS A 6 -10.81 11.61 4.12
N GLN A 7 -11.40 12.79 4.36
CA GLN A 7 -12.20 13.01 5.56
C GLN A 7 -13.43 12.09 5.63
N ALA A 8 -14.03 11.74 4.48
CA ALA A 8 -15.17 10.84 4.41
C ALA A 8 -14.84 9.38 4.82
N VAL A 9 -13.57 8.99 4.79
CA VAL A 9 -13.07 7.69 5.31
C VAL A 9 -12.37 7.86 6.67
N SER A 10 -12.68 8.94 7.40
CA SER A 10 -12.12 9.23 8.72
C SER A 10 -10.59 9.38 8.78
N HIS A 11 -9.92 9.65 7.65
CA HIS A 11 -8.51 10.01 7.68
C HIS A 11 -8.33 11.40 8.29
N ARG A 12 -7.28 11.56 9.11
CA ARG A 12 -6.93 12.88 9.67
C ARG A 12 -6.21 13.72 8.62
N CYS A 13 -6.89 14.77 8.13
CA CYS A 13 -6.31 15.76 7.24
C CYS A 13 -6.18 17.11 7.96
N LYS A 14 -5.01 17.75 7.84
CA LYS A 14 -4.67 19.03 8.49
C LYS A 14 -4.25 20.06 7.45
N SER A 15 -4.51 21.35 7.69
CA SER A 15 -4.10 22.40 6.76
C SER A 15 -2.60 22.71 6.91
N LEU A 16 -1.90 22.92 5.80
CA LEU A 16 -0.47 23.29 5.85
C LEU A 16 -0.27 24.69 6.46
N THR A 17 -1.12 25.66 6.13
CA THR A 17 -0.94 27.07 6.56
C THR A 17 -1.87 27.50 7.68
N MET A 18 -3.01 26.81 7.86
CA MET A 18 -4.09 27.23 8.78
C MET A 18 -4.18 26.38 10.05
N SER A 19 -3.25 25.46 10.28
CA SER A 19 -3.26 24.58 11.46
C SER A 19 -1.91 24.60 12.15
N SER A 20 -1.91 24.52 13.47
CA SER A 20 -0.67 24.46 14.26
C SER A 20 -0.08 23.06 14.21
N TRP A 21 1.21 22.93 13.92
CA TRP A 21 1.91 21.64 13.81
C TRP A 21 2.85 21.43 14.98
N THR A 22 2.86 20.22 15.52
CA THR A 22 3.86 19.80 16.50
C THR A 22 5.14 19.39 15.79
N GLN A 23 6.29 19.52 16.47
CA GLN A 23 7.58 19.11 15.90
C GLN A 23 7.59 17.62 15.52
N GLY A 24 6.93 16.76 16.30
CA GLY A 24 6.82 15.32 16.00
C GLY A 24 6.08 15.05 14.69
N GLU A 25 4.96 15.71 14.43
CA GLU A 25 4.21 15.59 13.17
C GLU A 25 5.06 16.05 11.97
N VAL A 26 5.81 17.16 12.12
CA VAL A 26 6.69 17.68 11.07
C VAL A 26 7.79 16.67 10.74
N LEU A 27 8.41 16.06 11.76
CA LEU A 27 9.44 15.04 11.55
C LEU A 27 8.89 13.79 10.87
N GLN A 28 7.67 13.35 11.22
CA GLN A 28 7.01 12.23 10.54
C GLN A 28 6.76 12.52 9.06
N LEU A 29 6.28 13.73 8.72
CA LEU A 29 6.10 14.14 7.33
C LEU A 29 7.42 14.24 6.57
N LYS A 30 8.52 14.63 7.23
CA LYS A 30 9.86 14.64 6.63
C LYS A 30 10.38 13.24 6.36
N LYS A 31 10.00 12.24 7.17
CA LYS A 31 10.41 10.84 6.99
C LYS A 31 9.80 10.21 5.74
N HIS A 32 8.53 10.53 5.45
CA HIS A 32 7.80 9.98 4.31
C HIS A 32 7.02 11.07 3.58
N GLY A 33 7.47 11.40 2.36
CA GLY A 33 6.77 12.32 1.46
C GLY A 33 5.83 11.60 0.50
N ASN A 34 5.30 12.37 -0.45
CA ASN A 34 4.40 11.85 -1.49
C ASN A 34 5.06 10.75 -2.32
N ASP A 35 6.37 10.82 -2.59
CA ASP A 35 7.07 9.83 -3.41
C ASP A 35 7.05 8.44 -2.75
N TYR A 36 7.37 8.38 -1.46
CA TYR A 36 7.23 7.15 -0.67
C TYR A 36 5.79 6.64 -0.69
N ALA A 37 4.81 7.53 -0.47
CA ALA A 37 3.41 7.14 -0.47
C ALA A 37 2.95 6.61 -1.85
N ARG A 38 3.48 7.13 -2.96
CA ARG A 38 3.18 6.61 -4.31
C ARG A 38 3.75 5.21 -4.50
N ASN A 39 4.98 4.97 -4.05
CA ASN A 39 5.62 3.66 -4.19
C ASN A 39 4.96 2.58 -3.32
N VAL A 40 4.41 2.95 -2.16
CA VAL A 40 3.77 2.02 -1.23
C VAL A 40 2.29 1.84 -1.53
N TRP A 41 1.52 2.92 -1.66
CA TRP A 41 0.05 2.85 -1.74
C TRP A 41 -0.48 2.86 -3.17
N LEU A 42 0.35 3.26 -4.15
CA LEU A 42 -0.05 3.41 -5.55
C LEU A 42 0.88 2.64 -6.49
N ALA A 43 1.58 1.62 -5.99
CA ALA A 43 2.60 0.87 -6.71
C ALA A 43 2.09 0.33 -8.05
N THR A 44 0.87 -0.22 -8.03
CA THR A 44 0.21 -0.84 -9.19
C THR A 44 -1.02 -0.06 -9.65
N ALA A 45 -1.16 1.19 -9.19
CA ALA A 45 -2.32 2.01 -9.54
C ALA A 45 -2.29 2.40 -11.03
N PRO A 46 -3.46 2.44 -11.70
CA PRO A 46 -3.53 2.85 -13.10
C PRO A 46 -3.10 4.31 -13.30
N THR A 47 -2.89 4.70 -14.55
CA THR A 47 -2.59 6.08 -14.92
C THR A 47 -3.74 7.01 -14.53
N ILE A 48 -3.43 8.29 -14.29
CA ILE A 48 -4.43 9.29 -13.90
C ILE A 48 -5.52 9.40 -14.97
N GLY A 49 -6.78 9.39 -14.55
CA GLY A 49 -7.94 9.42 -15.45
C GLY A 49 -8.30 8.07 -16.09
N SER A 50 -7.56 7.00 -15.78
CA SER A 50 -7.81 5.65 -16.29
C SER A 50 -8.03 4.65 -15.16
N GLY A 51 -8.74 3.55 -15.44
CA GLY A 51 -8.94 2.46 -14.46
C GLY A 51 -9.64 2.89 -13.16
N GLY A 52 -10.39 3.99 -13.18
CA GLY A 52 -11.06 4.56 -12.00
C GLY A 52 -10.16 5.41 -11.09
N ARG A 53 -8.94 5.75 -11.52
CA ARG A 53 -8.12 6.77 -10.84
C ARG A 53 -8.61 8.17 -11.25
N PRO A 54 -9.06 9.01 -10.30
CA PRO A 54 -9.65 10.30 -10.61
C PRO A 54 -8.62 11.26 -11.21
N LYS A 55 -9.08 12.14 -12.10
CA LYS A 55 -8.35 13.32 -12.58
C LYS A 55 -8.98 14.61 -12.02
N GLN A 56 -8.28 15.72 -12.18
CA GLN A 56 -8.80 17.03 -11.79
C GLN A 56 -10.10 17.33 -12.56
N GLY A 57 -11.13 17.77 -11.84
CA GLY A 57 -12.46 18.05 -12.40
C GLY A 57 -13.47 16.89 -12.28
N ASP A 58 -13.04 15.69 -11.91
CA ASP A 58 -13.97 14.57 -11.70
C ASP A 58 -14.86 14.76 -10.47
N ASP A 59 -15.99 14.07 -10.45
CA ASP A 59 -16.94 14.09 -9.35
C ASP A 59 -16.35 13.55 -8.04
N VAL A 60 -16.80 14.11 -6.91
CA VAL A 60 -16.32 13.75 -5.57
C VAL A 60 -16.50 12.26 -5.26
N ASN A 61 -17.52 11.60 -5.79
CA ASN A 61 -17.74 10.18 -5.56
C ASN A 61 -16.67 9.30 -6.25
N VAL A 62 -16.08 9.77 -7.36
CA VAL A 62 -14.95 9.09 -8.01
C VAL A 62 -13.73 9.12 -7.08
N PHE A 63 -13.45 10.28 -6.48
CA PHE A 63 -12.37 10.42 -5.50
C PHE A 63 -12.60 9.55 -4.27
N LYS A 64 -13.80 9.55 -3.68
CA LYS A 64 -14.13 8.69 -2.51
C LYS A 64 -13.90 7.21 -2.80
N ARG A 65 -14.45 6.71 -3.91
CA ARG A 65 -14.29 5.30 -4.32
C ARG A 65 -12.83 4.92 -4.52
N PHE A 66 -12.04 5.82 -5.10
CA PHE A 66 -10.61 5.58 -5.29
C PHE A 66 -9.84 5.56 -3.96
N VAL A 67 -10.12 6.49 -3.05
CA VAL A 67 -9.49 6.54 -1.72
C VAL A 67 -9.77 5.27 -0.92
N ILE A 68 -11.02 4.76 -0.93
CA ILE A 68 -11.37 3.49 -0.27
C ILE A 68 -10.55 2.33 -0.86
N LYS A 69 -10.51 2.21 -2.19
CA LYS A 69 -9.73 1.16 -2.87
C LYS A 69 -8.24 1.19 -2.50
N VAL A 70 -7.67 2.38 -2.36
CA VAL A 70 -6.24 2.54 -2.06
C VAL A 70 -5.93 2.21 -0.60
N TYR A 71 -6.67 2.78 0.35
CA TYR A 71 -6.28 2.78 1.77
C TYR A 71 -7.02 1.75 2.62
N GLU A 72 -8.29 1.47 2.32
CA GLU A 72 -9.09 0.48 3.05
C GLU A 72 -8.93 -0.91 2.44
N GLU A 73 -9.12 -1.02 1.12
CA GLU A 73 -9.01 -2.30 0.40
C GLU A 73 -7.56 -2.68 0.05
N LYS A 74 -6.60 -1.75 0.24
CA LYS A 74 -5.18 -1.94 -0.08
C LYS A 74 -4.93 -2.45 -1.50
N LYS A 75 -5.81 -2.10 -2.46
CA LYS A 75 -5.83 -2.68 -3.80
C LYS A 75 -4.53 -2.50 -4.59
N TYR A 76 -3.82 -1.40 -4.35
CA TYR A 76 -2.56 -1.06 -5.01
C TYR A 76 -1.38 -0.98 -4.04
N TYR A 77 -1.57 -1.51 -2.83
CA TYR A 77 -0.56 -1.49 -1.79
C TYR A 77 0.57 -2.47 -2.13
N SER A 78 1.80 -2.02 -1.96
CA SER A 78 3.01 -2.84 -1.99
C SER A 78 3.73 -2.65 -0.67
N GLU A 79 4.12 -3.77 -0.06
CA GLU A 79 4.90 -3.73 1.17
C GLU A 79 6.28 -3.09 0.88
N PRO A 80 6.71 -2.08 1.64
CA PRO A 80 8.03 -1.49 1.48
C PRO A 80 9.09 -2.46 2.01
N ASP A 81 9.54 -3.36 1.13
CA ASP A 81 10.60 -4.36 1.27
C ASP A 81 10.93 -4.81 2.70
N GLY A 82 10.21 -5.86 3.10
CA GLY A 82 10.77 -7.00 3.81
C GLY A 82 10.38 -8.27 3.06
N ASN A 83 10.89 -8.47 1.84
CA ASN A 83 10.83 -9.74 1.08
C ASN A 83 9.53 -10.03 0.28
N GLY A 84 9.61 -9.99 -1.06
CA GLY A 84 8.83 -10.89 -1.92
C GLY A 84 8.08 -10.28 -3.12
N ASN A 85 8.66 -10.46 -4.31
CA ASN A 85 8.04 -10.42 -5.65
C ASN A 85 6.50 -10.47 -5.70
N GLY A 86 5.88 -9.38 -6.15
CA GLY A 86 4.44 -9.31 -6.46
C GLY A 86 4.18 -8.97 -7.92
N ASN A 87 4.46 -9.91 -8.83
CA ASN A 87 4.07 -9.83 -10.22
C ASN A 87 2.53 -9.79 -10.30
N GLY A 88 1.98 -8.73 -10.91
CA GLY A 88 0.53 -8.53 -10.97
C GLY A 88 -0.18 -9.60 -11.81
N ASN A 89 -1.10 -10.34 -11.19
CA ASN A 89 -2.39 -10.75 -11.78
C ASN A 89 -3.28 -11.39 -10.69
N ALA A 90 -4.20 -10.63 -10.09
CA ALA A 90 -5.16 -11.20 -9.14
C ALA A 90 -6.30 -11.91 -9.89
N LYS A 91 -6.14 -13.21 -10.15
CA LYS A 91 -7.25 -14.17 -10.30
C LYS A 91 -7.10 -15.25 -9.24
N GLY A 92 -7.50 -14.94 -8.02
CA GLY A 92 -7.51 -15.87 -6.90
C GLY A 92 -8.90 -16.44 -6.66
N ASN A 93 -9.16 -17.63 -7.19
CA ASN A 93 -10.16 -18.55 -6.66
C ASN A 93 -9.40 -19.85 -6.36
N GLY A 94 -9.27 -20.23 -5.08
CA GLY A 94 -8.51 -21.42 -4.71
C GLY A 94 -8.19 -21.53 -3.23
N ASN A 95 -8.97 -22.36 -2.55
CA ASN A 95 -8.82 -22.81 -1.17
C ASN A 95 -7.61 -23.76 -1.05
N GLY A 96 -6.72 -23.59 -0.06
CA GLY A 96 -5.53 -24.44 0.07
C GLY A 96 -4.86 -24.35 1.43
N ASN A 97 -5.21 -25.28 2.32
CA ASN A 97 -4.59 -25.53 3.61
C ASN A 97 -3.26 -26.29 3.41
N GLY A 98 -2.16 -25.86 4.04
CA GLY A 98 -0.83 -26.47 3.85
C GLY A 98 0.12 -26.20 5.02
N ASN A 99 0.09 -27.08 6.01
CA ASN A 99 1.05 -27.17 7.11
C ASN A 99 2.32 -27.89 6.61
N GLY A 100 3.49 -27.27 6.74
CA GLY A 100 4.77 -27.82 6.28
C GLY A 100 5.91 -27.50 7.23
N ASN A 101 6.14 -28.38 8.19
CA ASN A 101 7.30 -28.38 9.09
C ASN A 101 8.46 -29.13 8.42
N GLY A 102 9.61 -28.48 8.23
CA GLY A 102 10.79 -29.07 7.60
C GLY A 102 12.05 -28.81 8.42
N ASN A 103 12.43 -29.77 9.27
CA ASN A 103 13.68 -29.80 10.01
C ASN A 103 14.70 -30.69 9.27
N GLY A 104 15.79 -30.13 8.79
CA GLY A 104 16.84 -30.85 8.06
C GLY A 104 18.20 -30.67 8.73
N ASN A 105 18.62 -31.66 9.53
CA ASN A 105 19.98 -31.78 10.07
C ASN A 105 20.73 -32.84 9.25
N ALA A 106 21.78 -32.45 8.52
CA ALA A 106 22.62 -33.36 7.73
C ALA A 106 24.00 -33.48 8.38
N ASN A 107 24.26 -34.61 9.03
CA ASN A 107 25.59 -35.04 9.48
C ASN A 107 26.05 -36.18 8.55
N GLY A 108 27.02 -35.89 7.66
CA GLY A 108 27.59 -36.86 6.73
C GLY A 108 28.99 -37.27 7.17
N ASN A 109 29.09 -38.43 7.84
CA ASN A 109 30.33 -39.18 8.04
C ASN A 109 30.31 -40.39 7.10
N GLY A 110 31.39 -40.66 6.36
CA GLY A 110 31.43 -41.77 5.41
C GLY A 110 32.76 -41.92 4.66
N ASN A 111 33.67 -42.67 5.29
CA ASN A 111 34.95 -43.18 4.82
C ASN A 111 34.81 -44.18 3.65
N GLY A 112 35.87 -44.38 2.84
CA GLY A 112 35.91 -45.53 1.92
C GLY A 112 36.98 -45.53 0.84
N ASN A 113 38.20 -45.90 1.24
CA ASN A 113 39.28 -46.63 0.53
C ASN A 113 39.68 -46.24 -0.91
#